data_AF-A0AAW0FIJ8-F1
#
_entry.id   AF-A0AAW0FIJ8-F1
#
_cell.length_a   1.000
_cell.length_b   1.000
_cell.length_c   1.000
_cell.angle_alpha   90.00
_cell.angle_beta   90.00
_cell.angle_gamma   90.00
#
_symmetry.space_group_name_H-M   'P 1'
#
loop_
_entity.id
_entity.type
_entity.pdbx_description
1 polymer ?
#
loop_
_entity_poly.entity_id
_entity_poly.type
_entity_poly.pdbx_seq_one_letter_code
_entity_poly.pdbx_strand_id
1 'polypeptide(L)'
;MEKFEGPQRAGYAYSPTDAIPPGGLALFCPTCPQPGVNLPDDWQSDPDRKKYMRTQLADGNFKQDHLMMKYDADDVPLSDGHGYMVTRAPFEAYLSLTSDPVTLVSEFDI
;
A
#
# COMPACT_ATOMS: atom_id res chain seq x y z
N MET A 1 -35.63 -7.19 0.93
CA MET A 1 -34.67 -6.08 0.78
C MET A 1 -34.39 -5.60 2.18
N GLU A 2 -33.45 -6.24 2.87
CA GLU A 2 -33.06 -5.84 4.22
C GLU A 2 -32.22 -4.57 4.14
N LYS A 3 -32.57 -3.59 4.96
CA LYS A 3 -31.80 -2.36 5.11
C LYS A 3 -30.51 -2.72 5.85
N PHE A 4 -29.38 -2.56 5.17
CA PHE A 4 -28.08 -2.64 5.81
C PHE A 4 -27.89 -1.39 6.68
N GLU A 5 -28.24 -1.47 7.96
CA GLU A 5 -27.93 -0.45 8.96
C GLU A 5 -26.47 -0.61 9.39
N GLY A 6 -25.55 -0.28 8.48
CA GLY A 6 -24.13 -0.20 8.81
C GLY A 6 -23.87 1.01 9.73
N PRO A 7 -23.02 0.89 10.76
CA PRO A 7 -22.67 2.04 11.58
C PRO A 7 -22.02 3.12 10.69
N GLN A 8 -22.69 4.27 10.61
CA GLN A 8 -22.17 5.48 9.96
C GLN A 8 -21.05 6.07 10.83
N ARG A 9 -19.92 5.38 10.89
CA ARG A 9 -18.68 5.83 11.52
C ARG A 9 -17.55 5.65 10.52
N ALA A 10 -17.42 6.57 9.58
CA ALA A 10 -16.30 6.59 8.65
C ALA A 10 -15.14 7.37 9.29
N GLY A 11 -14.07 6.67 9.65
CA GLY A 11 -12.81 7.27 10.10
C GLY A 11 -12.36 6.78 11.48
N TYR A 12 -11.12 6.31 11.54
CA TYR A 12 -10.48 5.81 12.77
C TYR A 12 -10.36 6.90 13.86
N ALA A 13 -10.33 8.17 13.45
CA ALA A 13 -10.31 9.34 14.34
C ALA A 13 -11.50 9.40 15.32
N TYR A 14 -12.60 8.70 15.03
CA TYR A 14 -13.82 8.68 15.85
C TYR A 14 -13.93 7.45 16.77
N SER A 15 -12.92 6.57 16.77
CA SER A 15 -12.80 5.46 17.74
C SER A 15 -11.58 5.70 18.63
N PRO A 16 -11.74 6.35 19.80
CA PRO A 16 -10.62 6.85 20.60
C PRO A 16 -9.81 5.79 21.34
N THR A 17 -10.10 4.48 21.16
CA THR A 17 -9.60 3.42 22.06
C THR A 17 -8.80 2.32 21.39
N ASP A 18 -8.83 2.19 20.06
CA ASP A 18 -8.15 1.10 19.38
C ASP A 18 -6.86 1.61 18.74
N ALA A 19 -5.78 0.82 18.80
CA ALA A 19 -4.58 1.12 18.02
C ALA A 19 -4.83 0.72 16.57
N ILE A 20 -4.52 1.60 15.61
CA ILE A 20 -4.63 1.29 14.19
C ILE A 20 -3.66 0.14 13.87
N PRO A 21 -4.13 -1.02 13.39
CA PRO A 21 -3.22 -2.10 13.02
C PRO A 21 -2.47 -1.72 11.73
N PRO A 22 -1.33 -2.39 11.44
CA PRO A 22 -0.70 -2.28 10.12
C PRO A 22 -1.72 -2.55 9.01
N GLY A 23 -1.79 -1.65 8.02
CA GLY A 23 -2.78 -1.70 6.94
C GLY A 23 -4.22 -1.38 7.36
N GLY A 24 -4.49 -0.97 8.59
CA GLY A 24 -5.84 -0.72 9.11
C GLY A 24 -6.60 0.44 8.45
N LEU A 25 -5.89 1.34 7.77
CA LEU A 25 -6.46 2.42 6.95
C LEU A 25 -6.48 2.07 5.44
N ALA A 26 -5.93 0.92 5.05
CA ALA A 26 -5.99 0.46 3.67
C ALA A 26 -7.40 -0.05 3.35
N LEU A 27 -7.98 0.40 2.24
CA LEU A 27 -9.27 -0.12 1.78
C LEU A 27 -9.06 -1.43 1.03
N PHE A 28 -9.95 -2.38 1.28
CA PHE A 28 -9.99 -3.59 0.48
C PHE A 28 -10.45 -3.25 -0.94
N CYS A 29 -9.61 -3.55 -1.93
CA CYS A 29 -9.89 -3.35 -3.34
C CYS A 29 -10.61 -4.59 -3.92
N PRO A 30 -11.93 -4.54 -4.20
CA PRO A 30 -12.68 -5.70 -4.68
C PRO A 30 -12.33 -6.10 -6.12
N THR A 31 -11.77 -5.17 -6.90
CA THR A 31 -11.37 -5.37 -8.29
C THR A 31 -9.95 -5.90 -8.45
N CYS A 32 -9.12 -5.74 -7.41
CA CYS A 32 -7.74 -6.20 -7.46
C CYS A 32 -7.71 -7.74 -7.46
N PRO A 33 -6.81 -8.39 -8.20
CA PRO A 33 -6.64 -9.85 -8.19
C PRO A 33 -6.43 -10.44 -6.79
N GLN A 34 -7.33 -11.32 -6.34
CA GLN A 34 -7.34 -12.01 -5.05
C GLN A 34 -7.48 -13.54 -5.25
N PRO A 35 -6.40 -14.31 -5.06
CA PRO A 35 -6.47 -15.78 -5.07
C PRO A 35 -7.53 -16.30 -4.08
N GLY A 36 -8.39 -17.21 -4.54
CA GLY A 36 -9.46 -17.81 -3.72
C GLY A 36 -10.66 -16.89 -3.44
N VAL A 37 -10.72 -15.68 -4.00
CA VAL A 37 -11.87 -14.78 -3.87
C VAL A 37 -12.46 -14.43 -5.24
N ASN A 38 -11.66 -13.84 -6.12
CA ASN A 38 -12.13 -13.36 -7.43
C ASN A 38 -11.25 -13.82 -8.60
N LEU A 39 -10.33 -14.76 -8.36
CA LEU A 39 -9.54 -15.43 -9.39
C LEU A 39 -10.02 -16.87 -9.61
N PRO A 40 -9.98 -17.40 -10.85
CA PRO A 40 -10.20 -18.82 -11.12
C PRO A 40 -9.21 -19.70 -10.34
N ASP A 41 -9.57 -20.92 -9.97
CA ASP A 41 -8.68 -21.82 -9.20
C ASP A 41 -7.37 -22.15 -9.93
N ASP A 42 -7.41 -22.21 -11.26
CA ASP A 42 -6.30 -22.52 -12.14
C ASP A 42 -5.56 -21.27 -12.67
N TRP A 43 -5.77 -20.10 -12.08
CA TRP A 43 -5.18 -18.83 -12.53
C TRP A 43 -3.64 -18.86 -12.66
N GLN A 44 -2.96 -19.71 -11.88
CA GLN A 44 -1.49 -19.86 -11.93
C GLN A 44 -1.00 -20.63 -13.16
N SER A 45 -1.84 -21.51 -13.69
CA SER A 45 -1.56 -22.33 -14.88
C SER A 45 -1.82 -21.59 -16.18
N ASP A 46 -2.48 -20.44 -16.10
CA ASP A 46 -2.78 -19.59 -17.24
C ASP A 46 -1.49 -19.11 -17.95
N PRO A 47 -1.37 -19.28 -19.27
CA PRO A 47 -0.22 -18.77 -20.01
C PRO A 47 -0.14 -17.24 -19.99
N ASP A 48 -1.28 -16.54 -19.87
CA ASP A 48 -1.33 -15.09 -19.75
C ASP A 48 -1.44 -14.65 -18.28
N ARG A 49 -0.36 -14.83 -17.52
CA ARG A 49 -0.31 -14.43 -16.10
C ARG A 49 -0.46 -12.92 -15.90
N LYS A 50 -0.22 -12.12 -16.93
CA LYS A 50 -0.17 -10.66 -16.83
C LYS A 50 -1.52 -10.07 -16.45
N LYS A 51 -2.62 -10.70 -16.84
CA LYS A 51 -3.98 -10.25 -16.51
C LYS A 51 -4.34 -10.37 -15.02
N TYR A 52 -3.58 -11.13 -14.24
CA TYR A 52 -3.77 -11.29 -12.80
C TYR A 52 -2.76 -10.49 -11.98
N MET A 53 -1.91 -9.68 -12.62
CA MET A 53 -0.99 -8.81 -11.91
C MET A 53 -1.75 -7.67 -11.24
N ARG A 54 -1.35 -7.32 -10.02
CA ARG A 54 -1.82 -6.11 -9.36
C ARG A 54 -1.10 -4.92 -9.96
N THR A 55 -1.85 -4.05 -10.61
CA THR A 55 -1.35 -2.75 -11.06
C THR A 55 -1.73 -1.70 -10.03
N GLN A 56 -0.73 -0.95 -9.54
CA GLN A 56 -0.99 0.25 -8.77
C GLN A 56 -1.37 1.35 -9.77
N LEU A 57 -2.66 1.71 -9.81
CA LEU A 57 -3.13 2.84 -10.58
C LEU A 57 -2.94 4.10 -9.74
N ALA A 58 -1.82 4.79 -9.95
CA ALA A 58 -1.68 6.18 -9.55
C ALA A 58 -2.45 7.01 -10.59
N ASP A 59 -3.76 7.19 -10.38
CA ASP A 59 -4.44 8.28 -11.07
C ASP A 59 -3.80 9.59 -10.58
N GLY A 60 -3.56 10.53 -11.49
CA GLY A 60 -2.75 11.72 -11.22
C GLY A 60 -3.24 12.64 -10.09
N ASN A 61 -4.38 12.37 -9.44
CA ASN A 61 -4.79 13.04 -8.21
C ASN A 61 -4.14 12.48 -6.94
N PHE A 62 -3.62 11.25 -6.96
CA PHE A 62 -2.70 10.75 -5.92
C PHE A 62 -1.28 10.85 -6.46
N LYS A 63 -0.62 11.96 -6.16
CA LYS A 63 0.83 12.05 -6.29
C LYS A 63 1.46 11.14 -5.24
N GLN A 64 1.65 9.87 -5.60
CA GLN A 64 2.58 9.00 -4.88
C GLN A 64 4.02 9.34 -5.30
N ASP A 65 4.34 10.64 -5.26
CA ASP A 65 5.70 11.12 -5.41
C ASP A 65 6.31 10.96 -4.01
N HIS A 66 6.99 9.84 -3.79
CA HIS A 66 7.94 9.75 -2.69
C HIS A 66 9.09 10.70 -3.02
N LEU A 67 8.91 11.97 -2.71
CA LEU A 67 9.99 12.94 -2.78
C LEU A 67 11.03 12.54 -1.74
N MET A 68 12.31 12.57 -2.14
CA MET A 68 13.40 12.43 -1.19
C MET A 68 13.26 13.57 -0.18
N MET A 69 13.08 13.22 1.08
CA MET A 69 12.98 14.21 2.13
C MET A 69 14.33 14.91 2.26
N LYS A 70 14.32 16.25 2.25
CA LYS A 70 15.54 17.07 2.37
C LYS A 70 16.32 16.76 3.64
N TYR A 71 15.62 16.39 4.71
CA TYR A 71 16.19 16.02 6.02
C TYR A 71 15.49 14.78 6.55
N ASP A 72 16.04 13.59 6.26
CA ASP A 72 15.47 12.30 6.68
C ASP A 72 15.32 12.17 8.21
N ALA A 73 16.24 12.77 8.97
CA ALA A 73 16.21 12.75 10.44
C ALA A 73 15.02 13.51 11.05
N ASP A 74 14.45 14.46 10.30
CA ASP A 74 13.31 15.26 10.73
C ASP A 74 11.98 14.74 10.15
N ASP A 75 12.00 13.63 9.38
CA ASP A 75 10.81 13.07 8.79
C ASP A 75 9.97 12.32 9.83
N VAL A 76 8.71 12.74 9.97
CA VAL A 76 7.75 12.14 10.88
C VAL A 76 6.53 11.69 10.06
N PRO A 77 6.39 10.37 9.78
CA PRO A 77 5.28 9.87 9.00
C PRO A 77 3.95 10.05 9.76
N LEU A 78 2.96 10.64 9.10
CA LEU A 78 1.61 10.82 9.66
C LEU A 78 0.89 9.48 9.91
N SER A 79 1.22 8.45 9.11
CA SER A 79 0.58 7.13 9.18
C SER A 79 1.55 6.02 8.75
N ASP A 80 2.62 5.81 9.53
CA ASP A 80 3.62 4.78 9.24
C ASP A 80 3.00 3.37 9.26
N GLY A 81 3.03 2.67 8.14
CA GLY A 81 2.50 1.30 8.05
C GLY A 81 0.99 1.13 8.16
N HIS A 82 0.22 2.19 8.41
CA HIS A 82 -1.23 2.09 8.61
C HIS A 82 -2.03 2.10 7.29
N GLY A 83 -1.48 2.68 6.22
CA GLY A 83 -2.09 2.74 4.90
C GLY A 83 -1.72 1.54 4.00
N TYR A 84 -1.55 1.79 2.70
CA TYR A 84 -1.13 0.74 1.75
C TYR A 84 0.36 0.42 1.78
N MET A 85 1.17 1.23 2.46
CA MET A 85 2.62 1.05 2.60
C MET A 85 2.96 0.36 3.91
N VAL A 86 4.07 -0.41 3.91
CA VAL A 86 4.66 -1.00 5.11
C VAL A 86 5.43 0.05 5.91
N THR A 87 5.79 -0.25 7.16
CA THR A 87 6.67 0.62 7.94
C THR A 87 8.08 0.66 7.37
N ARG A 88 8.87 1.66 7.77
CA ARG A 88 10.25 1.85 7.28
C ARG A 88 11.16 0.64 7.54
N ALA A 89 11.18 0.12 8.78
CA ALA A 89 12.06 -0.98 9.17
C ALA A 89 11.92 -2.27 8.30
N PRO A 90 10.72 -2.83 8.06
CA PRO A 90 10.57 -3.99 7.19
C PRO A 90 10.89 -3.66 5.72
N PHE A 91 10.68 -2.41 5.27
CA PHE A 91 11.08 -2.00 3.93
C PHE A 91 12.60 -1.97 3.78
N GLU A 92 13.34 -1.39 4.73
CA GLU A 92 14.80 -1.40 4.75
C GLU A 92 15.38 -2.82 4.83
N ALA A 93 14.77 -3.68 5.65
CA ALA A 93 15.13 -5.09 5.72
C ALA A 93 14.94 -5.78 4.36
N TYR A 94 13.82 -5.52 3.67
CA TYR A 94 13.60 -6.02 2.31
C TYR A 94 14.67 -5.51 1.34
N LEU A 95 14.98 -4.22 1.34
CA LEU A 95 16.01 -3.63 0.46
C LEU A 95 17.38 -4.29 0.66
N SER A 96 17.75 -4.62 1.90
CA SER A 96 19.03 -5.30 2.20
C SER A 96 19.15 -6.69 1.58
N LEU A 97 18.02 -7.34 1.25
CA LEU A 97 17.98 -8.67 0.63
C LEU A 97 18.04 -8.61 -0.90
N THR A 98 17.82 -7.43 -1.49
CA THR A 98 17.79 -7.26 -2.94
C THR A 98 19.18 -6.95 -3.49
N SER A 99 19.53 -7.58 -4.63
CA SER A 99 20.81 -7.40 -5.31
C SER A 99 20.82 -6.22 -6.29
N ASP A 100 19.66 -5.62 -6.54
CA ASP A 100 19.57 -4.47 -7.43
C ASP A 100 20.23 -3.27 -6.76
N PRO A 101 21.16 -2.57 -7.45
CA PRO A 101 21.81 -1.42 -6.86
C PRO A 101 20.75 -0.36 -6.59
N VAL A 102 20.56 -0.02 -5.31
CA VAL A 102 19.82 1.16 -4.90
C VAL A 102 20.65 2.38 -5.33
N THR A 103 20.53 2.79 -6.59
CA THR A 103 21.02 4.11 -7.01
C THR A 103 20.06 5.14 -6.43
N LEU A 104 20.38 5.63 -5.23
CA LEU A 104 19.81 6.86 -4.71
C LEU A 104 20.34 7.98 -5.62
N VAL A 105 19.55 8.35 -6.63
CA VAL A 105 19.80 9.58 -7.39
C VAL A 105 19.58 10.75 -6.45
N SER A 106 20.65 11.29 -5.87
CA SER A 106 20.60 12.60 -5.21
C SER A 106 20.27 13.65 -6.27
N GLU A 107 19.42 14.62 -5.95
CA GLU A 107 18.90 15.68 -6.85
C GLU A 107 19.97 16.64 -7.44
N PHE A 108 21.22 16.20 -7.60
CA PHE A 108 22.33 16.98 -8.15
C PHE A 108 22.87 16.46 -9.50
N ASP A 109 22.23 15.45 -10.12
CA ASP A 109 22.58 14.94 -11.46
C ASP A 109 21.49 15.22 -12.52
N ILE A 110 20.83 16.40 -12.45
CA ILE A 110 20.13 17.05 -13.57
C ILE A 110 20.63 18.48 -13.72
#